data_AF-A0A9D4U747-F1
#
_entry.id   AF-A0A9D4U747-F1
#
_cell.length_a   1.000
_cell.length_b   1.000
_cell.length_c   1.000
_cell.angle_alpha   90.00
_cell.angle_beta   90.00
_cell.angle_gamma   90.00
#
_symmetry.space_group_name_H-M   'P 1'
#
loop_
_entity.id
_entity.type
_entity.pdbx_description
1 polymer ?
#
loop_
_entity_poly.entity_id
_entity_poly.type
_entity_poly.pdbx_seq_one_letter_code
_entity_poly.pdbx_strand_id
1 'polypeptide(L)'
;MEELQDVVAESHSAQLALGATGLPIILSVLREERGNLDLVRGMLETLLSALGSEGNSHGNKGPVELGMLNSELLAREEGSASLLLSLLDVEDFFVRYRTLCLLIMLSRNSSVRLQEAVLATPQGLTRLMDMMQDREVIRNEALLLLTFLTRSAEEIQKIAVFEGVFEKLFNIIVEEGGCDGGIVVQDCLDLLNNILRGSPPNQNFLRETLGFQPVALLLKPRKSSSLSFSQQKVIDRQKTFCASWKP
;
A
#
# COMPACT_ATOMS: atom_id res chain seq x y z
N MET A 1 -22.77 4.52 -12.53
CA MET A 1 -21.47 4.06 -11.98
C MET A 1 -21.68 2.98 -10.96
N GLU A 2 -22.56 3.17 -9.98
CA GLU A 2 -23.00 2.10 -9.04
C GLU A 2 -23.37 0.80 -9.77
N GLU A 3 -24.15 0.88 -10.87
CA GLU A 3 -24.52 -0.32 -11.65
C GLU A 3 -23.33 -1.13 -12.20
N LEU A 4 -22.22 -0.48 -12.62
CA LEU A 4 -21.05 -1.20 -13.14
C LEU A 4 -20.26 -1.84 -12.00
N GLN A 5 -20.10 -1.11 -10.90
CA GLN A 5 -19.43 -1.59 -9.71
C GLN A 5 -20.15 -2.81 -9.12
N ASP A 6 -21.47 -2.73 -8.96
CA ASP A 6 -22.29 -3.81 -8.42
C ASP A 6 -22.18 -5.07 -9.29
N VAL A 7 -22.26 -4.91 -10.62
CA VAL A 7 -22.10 -6.03 -11.56
C VAL A 7 -20.71 -6.68 -11.46
N VAL A 8 -19.65 -5.88 -11.34
CA VAL A 8 -18.27 -6.41 -11.20
C VAL A 8 -18.06 -7.05 -9.83
N ALA A 9 -18.66 -6.52 -8.77
CA ALA A 9 -18.55 -7.09 -7.44
C ALA A 9 -19.25 -8.46 -7.32
N GLU A 10 -20.37 -8.64 -8.02
CA GLU A 10 -21.23 -9.83 -7.88
C GLU A 10 -20.97 -10.93 -8.93
N SER A 11 -20.33 -10.61 -10.07
CA SER A 11 -20.21 -11.54 -11.20
C SER A 11 -18.77 -11.88 -11.58
N HIS A 12 -18.41 -13.16 -11.43
CA HIS A 12 -17.13 -13.72 -11.86
C HIS A 12 -16.88 -13.54 -13.37
N SER A 13 -17.92 -13.63 -14.20
CA SER A 13 -17.77 -13.39 -15.64
C SER A 13 -17.51 -11.91 -15.94
N ALA A 14 -18.10 -11.00 -15.16
CA ALA A 14 -17.83 -9.57 -15.27
C ALA A 14 -16.40 -9.23 -14.82
N GLN A 15 -15.92 -9.82 -13.71
CA GLN A 15 -14.54 -9.67 -13.26
C GLN A 15 -13.53 -10.16 -14.29
N LEU A 16 -13.79 -11.33 -14.91
CA LEU A 16 -12.94 -11.89 -15.95
C LEU A 16 -12.96 -11.01 -17.22
N ALA A 17 -14.14 -10.54 -17.64
CA ALA A 17 -14.26 -9.63 -18.78
C ALA A 17 -13.53 -8.31 -18.51
N LEU A 18 -13.64 -7.76 -17.30
CA LEU A 18 -12.95 -6.54 -16.92
C LEU A 18 -11.44 -6.71 -17.01
N GLY A 19 -10.89 -7.79 -16.45
CA GLY A 19 -9.46 -8.09 -16.55
C GLY A 19 -8.99 -8.27 -17.99
N ALA A 20 -9.77 -8.99 -18.80
CA ALA A 20 -9.38 -9.35 -20.16
C ALA A 20 -9.46 -8.18 -21.16
N THR A 21 -10.46 -7.30 -21.04
CA THR A 21 -10.70 -6.22 -22.03
C THR A 21 -11.08 -4.87 -21.44
N GLY A 22 -11.48 -4.82 -20.16
CA GLY A 22 -11.94 -3.60 -19.51
C GLY A 22 -10.83 -2.71 -18.92
N LEU A 23 -9.67 -3.28 -18.56
CA LEU A 23 -8.58 -2.53 -17.92
C LEU A 23 -8.09 -1.32 -18.75
N PRO A 24 -7.82 -1.44 -20.07
CA PRO A 24 -7.38 -0.28 -20.85
C PRO A 24 -8.42 0.86 -20.88
N ILE A 25 -9.71 0.50 -20.88
CA ILE A 25 -10.83 1.45 -20.89
C ILE A 25 -10.89 2.19 -19.55
N ILE A 26 -10.84 1.45 -18.43
CA ILE A 26 -10.83 2.07 -17.10
C ILE A 26 -9.62 3.00 -16.94
N LEU A 27 -8.44 2.59 -17.39
CA LEU A 27 -7.23 3.41 -17.30
C LEU A 27 -7.31 4.67 -18.17
N SER A 28 -7.95 4.60 -19.35
CA SER A 28 -8.25 5.79 -20.16
C SER A 28 -9.18 6.75 -19.44
N VAL A 29 -10.27 6.26 -18.83
CA VAL A 29 -11.19 7.10 -18.04
C VAL A 29 -10.48 7.75 -16.86
N LEU A 30 -9.68 7.00 -16.09
CA LEU A 30 -8.88 7.55 -14.98
C LEU A 30 -7.86 8.60 -15.45
N ARG A 31 -7.42 8.55 -16.70
CA ARG A 31 -6.48 9.50 -17.28
C ARG A 31 -7.19 10.77 -17.77
N GLU A 32 -8.33 10.62 -18.43
CA GLU A 32 -9.05 11.71 -19.11
C GLU A 32 -9.98 12.47 -18.16
N GLU A 33 -10.61 11.79 -17.22
CA GLU A 33 -11.66 12.34 -16.36
C GLU A 33 -11.17 12.67 -14.95
N ARG A 34 -9.88 13.04 -14.80
CA ARG A 34 -9.26 13.33 -13.48
C ARG A 34 -9.99 14.41 -12.67
N GLY A 35 -10.68 15.33 -13.33
CA GLY A 35 -11.46 16.38 -12.68
C GLY A 35 -12.80 15.91 -12.11
N ASN A 36 -13.28 14.74 -12.54
CA ASN A 36 -14.54 14.16 -12.07
C ASN A 36 -14.28 13.15 -10.96
N LEU A 37 -14.20 13.64 -9.72
CA LEU A 37 -13.83 12.82 -8.56
C LEU A 37 -14.78 11.64 -8.34
N ASP A 38 -16.08 11.78 -8.61
CA ASP A 38 -17.04 10.70 -8.43
C ASP A 38 -16.81 9.57 -9.44
N LEU A 39 -16.46 9.92 -10.69
CA LEU A 39 -16.10 8.95 -11.70
C LEU A 39 -14.78 8.25 -11.37
N VAL A 40 -13.76 9.00 -10.94
CA VAL A 40 -12.45 8.45 -10.52
C VAL A 40 -12.63 7.48 -9.36
N ARG A 41 -13.39 7.85 -8.32
CA ARG A 41 -13.69 6.97 -7.19
C ARG A 41 -14.37 5.68 -7.64
N GLY A 42 -15.42 5.77 -8.46
CA GLY A 42 -16.13 4.58 -8.94
C GLY A 42 -15.25 3.68 -9.82
N MET A 43 -14.34 4.25 -10.62
CA MET A 43 -13.36 3.47 -11.40
C MET A 43 -12.35 2.75 -10.50
N LEU A 44 -11.82 3.41 -9.46
CA LEU A 44 -10.90 2.80 -8.50
C LEU A 44 -11.59 1.67 -7.71
N GLU A 45 -12.85 1.86 -7.31
CA GLU A 45 -13.62 0.81 -6.62
C GLU A 45 -13.97 -0.37 -7.53
N THR A 46 -14.25 -0.10 -8.81
CA THR A 46 -14.44 -1.14 -9.82
C THR A 46 -13.17 -1.98 -10.00
N LEU A 47 -12.00 -1.34 -10.06
CA LEU A 47 -10.72 -2.05 -10.11
C LEU A 47 -10.48 -2.88 -8.85
N LEU A 48 -10.69 -2.33 -7.66
CA LEU A 48 -10.50 -3.05 -6.41
C LEU A 48 -11.41 -4.29 -6.33
N SER A 49 -12.66 -4.15 -6.75
CA SER A 49 -13.63 -5.26 -6.80
C SER A 49 -13.21 -6.35 -7.78
N ALA A 50 -12.55 -5.99 -8.88
CA ALA A 50 -12.06 -6.96 -9.85
C ALA A 50 -10.73 -7.62 -9.48
N LEU A 51 -9.89 -6.92 -8.72
CA LEU A 51 -8.59 -7.44 -8.24
C LEU A 51 -8.73 -8.21 -6.92
N GLY A 52 -9.83 -8.01 -6.18
CA GLY A 52 -10.01 -8.53 -4.83
C GLY A 52 -11.32 -9.28 -4.66
N SER A 53 -11.25 -10.48 -4.07
CA SER A 53 -12.42 -11.15 -3.51
C SER A 53 -12.39 -11.00 -1.99
N GLU A 54 -12.88 -9.87 -1.49
CA GLU A 54 -13.16 -9.75 -0.05
C GLU A 54 -14.66 -9.97 0.17
N GLY A 55 -15.08 -11.24 0.24
CA GLY A 55 -16.48 -11.52 0.56
C GLY A 55 -17.04 -12.94 0.49
N ASN A 56 -16.35 -13.95 -0.05
CA ASN A 56 -16.93 -15.30 -0.10
C ASN A 56 -16.02 -16.38 0.49
N SER A 57 -16.08 -16.47 1.82
CA SER A 57 -15.61 -17.61 2.61
C SER A 57 -16.56 -18.82 2.47
N HIS A 58 -16.94 -19.17 1.24
CA HIS A 58 -17.67 -20.40 0.94
C HIS A 58 -16.97 -21.13 -0.22
N GLY A 59 -15.91 -21.87 0.13
CA GLY A 59 -15.59 -23.16 -0.47
C GLY A 59 -15.13 -23.24 -1.94
N ASN A 60 -15.05 -22.16 -2.71
CA ASN A 60 -14.63 -22.23 -4.11
C ASN A 60 -13.28 -21.53 -4.33
N LYS A 61 -12.30 -22.25 -4.90
CA LYS A 61 -10.92 -21.75 -5.11
C LYS A 61 -10.78 -20.71 -6.25
N GLY A 62 -11.83 -20.49 -7.06
CA GLY A 62 -11.81 -19.60 -8.22
C GLY A 62 -11.72 -18.07 -7.99
N PRO A 63 -12.34 -17.47 -6.95
CA PRO A 63 -12.40 -16.00 -6.81
C PRO A 63 -11.04 -15.37 -6.50
N VAL A 64 -10.20 -16.07 -5.73
CA VAL A 64 -8.86 -15.57 -5.35
C VAL A 64 -7.91 -15.65 -6.55
N GLU A 65 -8.02 -16.72 -7.36
CA GLU A 65 -7.19 -16.92 -8.55
C GLU A 65 -7.50 -15.88 -9.64
N LEU A 66 -8.78 -15.51 -9.83
CA LEU A 66 -9.16 -14.41 -10.72
C LEU A 66 -8.60 -13.05 -10.28
N GLY A 67 -8.73 -12.71 -8.99
CA GLY A 67 -8.22 -11.43 -8.49
C GLY A 67 -6.71 -11.30 -8.70
N MET A 68 -5.97 -12.39 -8.48
CA MET A 68 -4.54 -12.46 -8.78
C MET A 68 -4.25 -12.30 -10.27
N LEU A 69 -5.00 -12.99 -11.15
CA LEU A 69 -4.87 -12.86 -12.60
C LEU A 69 -5.12 -11.41 -13.06
N ASN A 70 -6.23 -10.81 -12.62
CA ASN A 70 -6.59 -9.43 -12.95
C ASN A 70 -5.55 -8.43 -12.43
N SER A 71 -4.98 -8.68 -11.25
CA SER A 71 -3.90 -7.87 -10.70
C SER A 71 -2.64 -7.96 -11.54
N GLU A 72 -2.30 -9.14 -12.06
CA GLU A 72 -1.16 -9.32 -12.96
C GLU A 72 -1.40 -8.65 -14.32
N LEU A 73 -2.62 -8.77 -14.86
CA LEU A 73 -3.01 -8.08 -16.09
C LEU A 73 -2.92 -6.55 -15.92
N LEU A 74 -3.45 -6.00 -14.83
CA LEU A 74 -3.34 -4.57 -14.53
C LEU A 74 -1.87 -4.12 -14.41
N ALA A 75 -1.02 -4.91 -13.75
CA ALA A 75 0.39 -4.59 -13.64
C ALA A 75 1.11 -4.56 -15.00
N ARG A 76 0.63 -5.35 -15.98
CA ARG A 76 1.21 -5.44 -17.34
C ARG A 76 0.73 -4.33 -18.27
N GLU A 77 -0.42 -3.71 -17.99
CA GLU A 77 -0.92 -2.58 -18.77
C GLU A 77 0.08 -1.41 -18.77
N GLU A 78 0.36 -0.88 -19.96
CA GLU A 78 1.38 0.15 -20.14
C GLU A 78 0.99 1.45 -19.43
N GLY A 79 1.87 1.95 -18.57
CA GLY A 79 1.65 3.17 -17.81
C GLY A 79 0.56 3.06 -16.75
N SER A 80 0.07 1.85 -16.40
CA SER A 80 -0.93 1.67 -15.34
C SER A 80 -0.39 2.12 -13.99
N ALA A 81 0.79 1.63 -13.60
CA ALA A 81 1.42 1.96 -12.33
C ALA A 81 1.79 3.45 -12.23
N SER A 82 2.29 4.07 -13.30
CA SER A 82 2.61 5.51 -13.30
C SER A 82 1.34 6.36 -13.23
N LEU A 83 0.26 5.94 -13.89
CA LEU A 83 -1.06 6.56 -13.75
C LEU A 83 -1.55 6.48 -12.31
N LEU A 84 -1.55 5.29 -11.70
CA LEU A 84 -1.96 5.09 -10.31
C LEU A 84 -1.12 5.94 -9.35
N LEU A 85 0.21 5.95 -9.48
CA LEU A 85 1.08 6.80 -8.66
C LEU A 85 0.72 8.29 -8.78
N SER A 86 0.36 8.76 -9.98
CA SER A 86 -0.05 10.15 -10.18
C SER A 86 -1.43 10.49 -9.59
N LEU A 87 -2.27 9.49 -9.26
CA LEU A 87 -3.54 9.73 -8.57
C LEU A 87 -3.33 10.03 -7.08
N LEU A 88 -2.15 9.74 -6.51
CA LEU A 88 -1.81 10.13 -5.15
C LEU A 88 -1.68 11.66 -4.99
N ASP A 89 -1.40 12.38 -6.09
CA ASP A 89 -1.33 13.84 -6.10
C ASP A 89 -2.73 14.48 -5.93
N VAL A 90 -3.81 13.73 -6.17
CA VAL A 90 -5.19 14.20 -5.97
C VAL A 90 -5.47 14.32 -4.48
N GLU A 91 -5.93 15.49 -4.01
CA GLU A 91 -6.17 15.76 -2.58
C GLU A 91 -7.35 14.99 -1.96
N ASP A 92 -8.16 14.35 -2.79
CA ASP A 92 -9.31 13.58 -2.33
C ASP A 92 -8.89 12.35 -1.52
N PHE A 93 -9.45 12.24 -0.31
CA PHE A 93 -9.13 11.16 0.62
C PHE A 93 -9.42 9.77 0.02
N PHE A 94 -10.58 9.59 -0.61
CA PHE A 94 -10.98 8.30 -1.15
C PHE A 94 -10.13 7.92 -2.34
N VAL A 95 -9.82 8.86 -3.24
CA VAL A 95 -8.90 8.62 -4.35
C VAL A 95 -7.54 8.15 -3.85
N ARG A 96 -6.93 8.84 -2.88
CA ARG A 96 -5.64 8.43 -2.30
C ARG A 96 -5.70 7.06 -1.66
N TYR A 97 -6.70 6.84 -0.79
CA TYR A 97 -6.86 5.58 -0.07
C TYR A 97 -7.02 4.38 -1.03
N ARG A 98 -7.96 4.47 -1.97
CA ARG A 98 -8.25 3.40 -2.94
C ARG A 98 -7.06 3.15 -3.87
N THR A 99 -6.35 4.20 -4.25
CA THR A 99 -5.11 4.08 -5.04
C THR A 99 -4.03 3.34 -4.26
N LEU A 100 -3.80 3.66 -2.99
CA LEU A 100 -2.85 2.93 -2.14
C LEU A 100 -3.24 1.45 -1.99
N CYS A 101 -4.53 1.15 -1.77
CA CYS A 101 -5.01 -0.23 -1.72
C CYS A 101 -4.70 -1.00 -3.02
N LEU A 102 -4.96 -0.41 -4.20
CA LEU A 102 -4.63 -1.02 -5.49
C LEU A 102 -3.13 -1.28 -5.61
N LEU A 103 -2.29 -0.28 -5.28
CA LEU A 103 -0.84 -0.42 -5.33
C LEU A 103 -0.33 -1.51 -4.37
N ILE A 104 -0.94 -1.67 -3.19
CA ILE A 104 -0.63 -2.78 -2.26
C ILE A 104 -0.97 -4.13 -2.89
N MET A 105 -2.13 -4.26 -3.53
CA MET A 105 -2.51 -5.48 -4.22
C MET A 105 -1.54 -5.81 -5.38
N LEU A 106 -1.18 -4.81 -6.18
CA LEU A 106 -0.15 -4.95 -7.22
C LEU A 106 1.20 -5.36 -6.63
N SER A 107 1.61 -4.79 -5.49
CA SER A 107 2.86 -5.15 -4.82
C SER A 107 2.90 -6.61 -4.36
N ARG A 108 1.75 -7.19 -3.98
CA ARG A 108 1.65 -8.57 -3.51
C ARG A 108 1.74 -9.57 -4.67
N ASN A 109 1.15 -9.24 -5.81
CA ASN A 109 1.03 -10.15 -6.95
C ASN A 109 2.10 -9.92 -8.04
N SER A 110 2.69 -8.72 -8.09
CA SER A 110 3.60 -8.28 -9.16
C SER A 110 4.66 -7.31 -8.63
N SER A 111 5.28 -7.66 -7.50
CA SER A 111 6.22 -6.80 -6.75
C SER A 111 7.31 -6.19 -7.63
N VAL A 112 8.03 -7.01 -8.39
CA VAL A 112 9.18 -6.58 -9.21
C VAL A 112 8.73 -5.54 -10.24
N ARG A 113 7.61 -5.81 -10.91
CA ARG A 113 7.08 -4.91 -11.95
C ARG A 113 6.65 -3.57 -11.35
N LEU A 114 6.03 -3.59 -10.17
CA LEU A 114 5.67 -2.35 -9.48
C LEU A 114 6.91 -1.59 -9.00
N GLN A 115 7.92 -2.28 -8.48
CA GLN A 115 9.20 -1.68 -8.09
C GLN A 115 9.89 -1.01 -9.29
N GLU A 116 9.96 -1.68 -10.44
CA GLU A 116 10.48 -1.13 -11.69
C GLU A 116 9.69 0.10 -12.14
N ALA A 117 8.36 0.04 -12.10
CA ALA A 117 7.51 1.17 -12.47
C ALA A 117 7.66 2.38 -11.54
N VAL A 118 7.82 2.14 -10.23
CA VAL A 118 8.08 3.20 -9.24
C VAL A 118 9.42 3.88 -9.53
N LEU A 119 10.46 3.12 -9.87
CA LEU A 119 11.78 3.65 -10.23
C LEU A 119 11.78 4.39 -11.58
N ALA A 120 11.00 3.91 -12.56
CA ALA A 120 10.89 4.53 -13.87
C ALA A 120 10.02 5.79 -13.87
N THR A 121 9.10 5.92 -12.90
CA THR A 121 8.21 7.07 -12.79
C THR A 121 8.95 8.25 -12.13
N PRO A 122 9.02 9.43 -12.75
CA PRO A 122 9.60 10.61 -12.13
C PRO A 122 8.93 10.91 -10.79
N GLN A 123 9.72 11.04 -9.71
CA GLN A 123 9.23 11.24 -8.33
C GLN A 123 8.27 10.12 -7.85
N GLY A 124 8.33 8.92 -8.44
CA GLY A 124 7.43 7.82 -8.10
C GLY A 124 7.52 7.42 -6.63
N LEU A 125 8.73 7.26 -6.12
CA LEU A 125 8.95 6.94 -4.69
C LEU A 125 8.66 8.15 -3.79
N THR A 126 9.02 9.36 -4.21
CA THR A 126 8.77 10.61 -3.46
C THR A 126 7.28 10.79 -3.17
N ARG A 127 6.39 10.60 -4.17
CA ARG A 127 4.93 10.66 -3.97
C ARG A 127 4.43 9.69 -2.89
N LEU A 128 4.97 8.47 -2.85
CA LEU A 128 4.62 7.49 -1.82
C LEU A 128 5.13 7.90 -0.44
N MET A 129 6.34 8.45 -0.39
CA MET A 129 6.97 8.98 0.82
C MET A 129 6.25 10.21 1.39
N ASP A 130 5.56 10.97 0.55
CA ASP A 130 4.72 12.10 0.97
C ASP A 130 3.43 11.64 1.66
N MET A 131 2.87 10.49 1.23
CA MET A 131 1.69 9.90 1.88
C MET A 131 1.95 9.48 3.34
N MET A 132 3.21 9.29 3.74
CA MET A 132 3.58 9.06 5.14
C MET A 132 3.34 10.28 6.05
N GLN A 133 3.08 11.45 5.50
CA GLN A 133 2.79 12.69 6.24
C GLN A 133 1.30 13.06 6.19
N ASP A 134 0.47 12.26 5.51
CA ASP A 134 -0.97 12.47 5.46
C ASP A 134 -1.64 11.96 6.75
N ARG A 135 -2.97 12.04 6.81
CA ARG A 135 -3.82 11.55 7.90
C ARG A 135 -3.53 10.08 8.18
N GLU A 136 -3.70 9.69 9.44
CA GLU A 136 -3.36 8.35 9.97
C GLU A 136 -3.73 7.18 9.05
N VAL A 137 -4.95 7.17 8.50
CA VAL A 137 -5.42 6.09 7.62
C VAL A 137 -4.59 5.97 6.34
N ILE A 138 -4.28 7.10 5.68
CA ILE A 138 -3.46 7.13 4.45
C ILE A 138 -2.00 6.80 4.78
N ARG A 139 -1.47 7.39 5.84
CA ARG A 139 -0.11 7.13 6.33
C ARG A 139 0.12 5.65 6.60
N ASN A 140 -0.83 4.99 7.25
CA ASN A 140 -0.70 3.57 7.61
C ASN A 140 -0.68 2.66 6.36
N GLU A 141 -1.47 2.96 5.33
CA GLU A 141 -1.41 2.22 4.05
C GLU A 141 -0.11 2.52 3.28
N ALA A 142 0.37 3.76 3.30
CA ALA A 142 1.65 4.13 2.69
C ALA A 142 2.82 3.38 3.33
N LEU A 143 2.85 3.27 4.67
CA LEU A 143 3.83 2.46 5.41
C LEU A 143 3.80 0.99 4.97
N LEU A 144 2.61 0.41 4.86
CA LEU A 144 2.44 -0.98 4.41
C LEU A 144 2.97 -1.18 2.98
N LEU A 145 2.62 -0.28 2.06
CA LEU A 145 3.08 -0.31 0.68
C LEU A 145 4.60 -0.16 0.57
N LEU A 146 5.19 0.81 1.26
CA LEU A 146 6.65 1.02 1.29
C LEU A 146 7.37 -0.19 1.89
N THR A 147 6.77 -0.87 2.87
CA THR A 147 7.31 -2.12 3.41
C THR A 147 7.35 -3.22 2.34
N PHE A 148 6.31 -3.36 1.51
CA PHE A 148 6.33 -4.31 0.40
C PHE A 148 7.34 -3.90 -0.68
N LEU A 149 7.38 -2.62 -1.06
CA LEU A 149 8.26 -2.12 -2.12
C LEU A 149 9.75 -2.19 -1.77
N THR A 150 10.11 -1.98 -0.51
CA THR A 150 11.52 -2.04 -0.06
C THR A 150 12.04 -3.46 0.11
N ARG A 151 11.19 -4.48 0.04
CA ARG A 151 11.62 -5.86 0.21
C ARG A 151 12.52 -6.29 -0.95
N SER A 152 13.78 -6.58 -0.63
CA SER A 152 14.80 -7.02 -1.60
C SER A 152 15.01 -6.06 -2.79
N ALA A 153 14.74 -4.76 -2.62
CA ALA A 153 14.88 -3.75 -3.67
C ALA A 153 15.88 -2.66 -3.26
N GLU A 154 17.17 -2.95 -3.47
CA GLU A 154 18.28 -2.11 -3.01
C GLU A 154 18.20 -0.66 -3.51
N GLU A 155 17.82 -0.43 -4.77
CA GLU A 155 17.72 0.93 -5.31
C GLU A 155 16.57 1.72 -4.68
N ILE A 156 15.42 1.10 -4.44
CA ILE A 156 14.32 1.74 -3.71
C ILE A 156 14.75 2.07 -2.28
N GLN A 157 15.45 1.15 -1.60
CA GLN A 157 15.96 1.39 -0.25
C GLN A 157 16.93 2.57 -0.22
N LYS A 158 17.86 2.66 -1.18
CA LYS A 158 18.81 3.79 -1.28
C LYS A 158 18.08 5.11 -1.49
N ILE A 159 17.17 5.17 -2.45
CA ILE A 159 16.40 6.41 -2.74
C ILE A 159 15.56 6.80 -1.52
N ALA A 160 14.91 5.85 -0.84
CA ALA A 160 14.15 6.13 0.37
C ALA A 160 15.02 6.76 1.47
N VAL A 161 16.25 6.28 1.65
CA VAL A 161 17.23 6.87 2.58
C VAL A 161 17.59 8.30 2.18
N PHE A 162 17.87 8.55 0.90
CA PHE A 162 18.15 9.90 0.40
C PHE A 162 16.96 10.86 0.57
N GLU A 163 15.73 10.35 0.47
CA GLU A 163 14.47 11.10 0.69
C GLU A 163 14.09 11.25 2.18
N GLY A 164 15.01 10.90 3.10
CA GLY A 164 14.82 11.15 4.54
C GLY A 164 13.84 10.20 5.23
N VAL A 165 13.69 8.95 4.75
CA VAL A 165 12.76 7.97 5.35
C VAL A 165 12.99 7.71 6.83
N PHE A 166 14.24 7.76 7.31
CA PHE A 166 14.53 7.48 8.72
C PHE A 166 13.87 8.49 9.66
N GLU A 167 13.97 9.79 9.36
CA GLU A 167 13.34 10.84 10.17
C GLU A 167 11.84 10.65 10.24
N LYS A 168 11.21 10.41 9.08
CA LYS A 168 9.76 10.16 8.99
C LYS A 168 9.36 8.94 9.85
N LEU A 169 10.09 7.83 9.76
CA LEU A 169 9.76 6.62 10.54
C LEU A 169 9.94 6.81 12.04
N PHE A 170 11.04 7.43 12.49
CA PHE A 170 11.24 7.67 13.92
C PHE A 170 10.23 8.65 14.50
N ASN A 171 9.81 9.67 13.74
CA ASN A 171 8.74 10.57 14.15
C ASN A 171 7.42 9.82 14.35
N ILE A 172 7.02 8.99 13.38
CA ILE A 172 5.80 8.16 13.49
C ILE A 172 5.91 7.24 14.72
N ILE A 173 7.06 6.59 14.93
CA ILE A 173 7.28 5.74 16.10
C ILE A 173 7.05 6.50 17.41
N VAL A 174 7.58 7.73 17.52
CA VAL A 174 7.42 8.55 18.73
C VAL A 174 5.97 8.98 18.93
N GLU A 175 5.30 9.43 17.86
CA GLU A 175 3.90 9.85 17.88
C GLU A 175 2.95 8.71 18.30
N GLU A 176 3.23 7.49 17.85
CA GLU A 176 2.47 6.29 18.21
C GLU A 176 2.77 5.77 19.62
N GLY A 177 3.64 6.44 20.41
CA GLY A 177 3.96 6.03 21.78
C GLY A 177 5.11 5.02 21.89
N GLY A 178 5.98 4.95 20.88
CA GLY A 178 7.20 4.16 20.89
C GLY A 178 6.92 2.66 21.03
N CYS A 179 7.49 2.02 22.05
CA CYS A 179 7.37 0.57 22.23
C CYS A 179 5.92 0.07 22.42
N ASP A 180 5.00 0.95 22.79
CA ASP A 180 3.59 0.62 23.05
C ASP A 180 2.66 0.94 21.86
N GLY A 181 3.19 1.48 20.76
CA GLY A 181 2.41 1.92 19.57
C GLY A 181 1.88 0.82 18.64
N GLY A 182 1.74 -0.40 19.17
CA GLY A 182 1.04 -1.49 18.51
C GLY A 182 1.57 -1.81 17.10
N ILE A 183 0.63 -1.94 16.16
CA ILE A 183 0.92 -2.46 14.82
C ILE A 183 1.60 -1.41 13.93
N VAL A 184 1.27 -0.12 14.08
CA VAL A 184 1.90 0.94 13.26
C VAL A 184 3.40 1.00 13.52
N VAL A 185 3.82 0.92 14.78
CA VAL A 185 5.23 0.84 15.14
C VAL A 185 5.89 -0.43 14.59
N GLN A 186 5.18 -1.56 14.61
CA GLN A 186 5.68 -2.79 13.98
C GLN A 186 5.93 -2.59 12.48
N ASP A 187 4.99 -1.98 11.75
CA ASP A 187 5.12 -1.69 10.33
C ASP A 187 6.34 -0.78 10.06
N CYS A 188 6.57 0.24 10.91
CA CYS A 188 7.77 1.07 10.82
C CYS A 188 9.07 0.29 11.04
N LEU A 189 9.08 -0.64 12.01
CA LEU A 189 10.24 -1.48 12.31
C LEU A 189 10.53 -2.48 11.17
N ASP A 190 9.50 -3.05 10.56
CA ASP A 190 9.63 -3.95 9.41
C ASP A 190 10.22 -3.20 8.19
N LEU A 191 9.78 -1.97 7.95
CA LEU A 191 10.35 -1.09 6.92
C LEU A 191 11.81 -0.70 7.23
N LEU A 192 12.13 -0.32 8.47
CA LEU A 192 13.51 -0.07 8.90
C LEU A 192 14.40 -1.31 8.69
N ASN A 193 13.89 -2.50 9.03
CA ASN A 193 14.61 -3.75 8.83
C ASN A 193 14.88 -4.01 7.35
N ASN A 194 13.91 -3.79 6.45
CA ASN A 194 14.14 -3.93 5.01
C ASN A 194 15.26 -3.01 4.50
N ILE A 195 15.31 -1.77 4.98
CA ILE A 195 16.27 -0.75 4.54
C ILE A 195 17.67 -1.00 5.11
N LEU A 196 17.77 -1.46 6.36
CA LEU A 196 19.05 -1.59 7.07
C LEU A 196 19.68 -2.97 6.94
N ARG A 197 18.88 -4.04 6.84
CA ARG A 197 19.39 -5.41 6.88
C ARG A 197 20.24 -5.70 5.66
N GLY A 198 21.52 -6.00 5.88
CA GLY A 198 22.47 -6.30 4.81
C GLY A 198 22.96 -5.08 4.04
N SER A 199 22.66 -3.85 4.49
CA SER A 199 23.12 -2.61 3.85
C SER A 199 24.03 -1.78 4.79
N PRO A 200 25.35 -2.05 4.81
CA PRO A 200 26.31 -1.24 5.56
C PRO A 200 26.25 0.27 5.21
N PRO A 201 26.05 0.69 3.94
CA PRO A 201 25.90 2.11 3.62
C PRO A 201 24.71 2.76 4.36
N ASN A 202 23.54 2.12 4.35
CA ASN A 202 22.35 2.65 5.02
C ASN A 202 22.53 2.68 6.55
N GLN A 203 23.19 1.67 7.12
CA GLN A 203 23.51 1.62 8.55
C GLN A 203 24.46 2.75 8.96
N ASN A 204 25.50 3.02 8.16
CA ASN A 204 26.42 4.11 8.40
C ASN A 204 25.72 5.46 8.28
N PHE A 205 24.88 5.65 7.24
CA PHE A 205 24.12 6.87 7.04
C PHE A 205 23.19 7.17 8.22
N LEU A 206 22.44 6.17 8.70
CA LEU A 206 21.58 6.31 9.88
C LEU A 206 22.39 6.76 11.11
N ARG A 207 23.52 6.11 11.36
CA ARG A 207 24.41 6.44 12.49
C ARG A 207 24.94 7.86 12.40
N GLU A 208 25.30 8.33 11.21
CA GLU A 208 25.90 9.64 11.01
C GLU A 208 24.89 10.78 11.04
N THR A 209 23.64 10.53 10.63
CA THR A 209 22.57 11.54 10.56
C THR A 209 21.77 11.64 11.85
N LEU A 210 21.26 10.51 12.37
CA LEU A 210 20.36 10.48 13.52
C LEU A 210 21.02 9.91 14.78
N GLY A 211 22.18 9.27 14.64
CA GLY A 211 22.82 8.56 15.74
C GLY A 211 22.00 7.39 16.26
N PHE A 212 22.33 6.94 17.48
CA PHE A 212 21.64 5.82 18.13
C PHE A 212 20.55 6.26 19.12
N GLN A 213 20.34 7.57 19.29
CA GLN A 213 19.37 8.08 20.26
C GLN A 213 17.92 7.65 19.93
N PRO A 214 17.43 7.72 18.67
CA PRO A 214 16.10 7.22 18.32
C PRO A 214 15.96 5.71 18.53
N VAL A 215 17.03 4.95 18.24
CA VAL A 215 17.08 3.50 18.48
C VAL A 215 17.03 3.19 19.98
N ALA A 216 17.68 3.98 20.84
CA ALA A 216 17.63 3.79 22.29
C ALA A 216 16.23 3.99 22.88
N LEU A 217 15.38 4.84 22.26
CA LEU A 217 13.98 5.00 22.67
C LEU A 217 13.15 3.73 22.45
N LEU A 218 13.50 2.93 21.45
CA LEU A 218 12.88 1.64 21.15
C LEU A 218 13.33 0.50 22.08
N LEU A 219 14.42 0.70 22.83
CA LEU A 219 14.99 -0.30 23.73
C LEU A 219 14.55 -0.11 25.19
N LYS A 220 13.76 0.92 25.49
CA LYS A 220 13.24 1.14 26.84
C LYS A 220 12.31 -0.01 27.21
N PRO A 221 12.53 -0.71 28.34
CA PRO A 221 11.70 -1.84 28.73
C PRO A 221 10.25 -1.37 28.91
N ARG A 222 9.33 -2.11 28.28
CA ARG A 222 7.88 -1.89 28.41
C ARG A 222 7.51 -1.92 29.89
N LYS A 223 6.74 -0.93 30.36
CA LYS A 223 6.11 -1.00 31.68
C LYS A 223 5.03 -2.07 31.59
N SER A 224 5.21 -3.15 32.35
CA SER A 224 4.39 -4.35 32.33
C SER A 224 2.89 -4.09 32.43
N SER A 225 2.12 -4.54 31.43
CA SER A 225 0.77 -5.11 31.64
C SER A 225 0.38 -5.98 30.44
N SER A 226 0.44 -7.30 30.66
CA SER A 226 -0.25 -8.39 29.96
C SER A 226 -0.56 -8.22 28.47
N LEU A 227 0.13 -8.95 27.58
CA LEU A 227 -0.48 -9.35 26.30
C LEU A 227 0.07 -10.68 25.79
N SER A 228 -0.87 -11.62 25.66
CA SER A 228 -0.78 -12.80 24.82
C SER A 228 -0.50 -12.37 23.38
N PHE A 229 0.68 -12.73 22.88
CA PHE A 229 1.03 -12.61 21.48
C PHE A 229 0.26 -13.68 20.72
N SER A 230 -0.70 -13.30 19.87
CA SER A 230 -1.34 -14.24 18.95
C SER A 230 -1.05 -13.79 17.53
N GLN A 231 -0.31 -14.62 16.81
CA GLN A 231 0.03 -14.52 15.38
C GLN A 231 -1.20 -14.48 14.44
N GLN A 232 -2.42 -14.33 14.99
CA GLN A 232 -3.69 -14.35 14.28
C GLN A 232 -4.11 -12.96 13.72
N LYS A 233 -3.56 -11.85 14.23
CA LYS A 233 -4.09 -10.50 13.91
C LYS A 233 -3.60 -9.86 12.60
N VAL A 234 -2.53 -10.38 11.98
CA VAL A 234 -2.14 -9.96 10.62
C VAL A 234 -3.20 -10.40 9.60
N ILE A 235 -3.92 -11.50 9.88
CA ILE A 235 -5.03 -11.99 9.05
C ILE A 235 -6.35 -11.27 9.39
N ASP A 236 -6.53 -10.79 10.63
CA ASP A 236 -7.75 -10.06 11.05
C ASP A 236 -7.78 -8.58 10.63
N ARG A 237 -6.65 -7.97 10.22
CA ARG A 237 -6.61 -6.58 9.72
C ARG A 237 -7.45 -6.38 8.45
N GLN A 238 -7.53 -7.37 7.56
CA GLN A 238 -8.40 -7.31 6.37
C GLN A 238 -9.90 -7.44 6.72
N LYS A 239 -10.24 -8.23 7.75
CA LYS A 239 -11.65 -8.53 8.07
C LYS A 239 -12.36 -7.45 8.88
N THR A 240 -11.62 -6.61 9.61
CA THR A 240 -12.24 -5.73 10.63
C THR A 240 -12.47 -4.29 10.14
N PHE A 241 -11.77 -3.84 9.09
CA PHE A 241 -11.87 -2.43 8.65
C PHE A 241 -13.04 -2.16 7.70
N CYS A 242 -13.44 -3.13 6.86
CA CYS A 242 -14.61 -3.02 5.97
C CYS A 242 -15.97 -3.14 6.70
N ALA A 243 -16.01 -3.61 7.94
CA ALA A 243 -17.25 -3.73 8.71
C ALA A 243 -17.71 -2.42 9.39
N SER A 244 -16.88 -1.38 9.36
CA SER A 244 -17.11 -0.12 10.09
C SER A 244 -17.93 0.92 9.30
N TRP A 245 -18.11 0.73 7.99
CA TRP A 245 -18.83 1.68 7.14
C TRP A 245 -19.77 0.96 6.17
N LYS A 246 -20.97 0.65 6.65
CA LYS A 246 -22.20 0.65 5.84
C LYS A 246 -23.11 1.73 6.42
N PRO A 247 -23.92 2.41 5.59
CA PRO A 247 -24.65 3.62 5.96
C PRO A 247 -25.53 3.45 7.22
#